data_AF-A0A3N2P9T2-F1
#
_entry.id   AF-A0A3N2P9T2-F1
#
_cell.length_a   1.000
_cell.length_b   1.000
_cell.length_c   1.000
_cell.angle_alpha   90.00
_cell.angle_beta   90.00
_cell.angle_gamma   90.00
#
_symmetry.space_group_name_H-M   'P 1'
#
loop_
_entity.id
_entity.type
_entity.pdbx_description
1 polymer ?
#
loop_
_entity_poly.entity_id
_entity_poly.type
_entity_poly.pdbx_seq_one_letter_code
_entity_poly.pdbx_strand_id
1 'polypeptide(L)'
;MPSDSATAAASATVDVHSPDRSVRITASARGDIAVHVHDLHRHDERSLARQVRAAARLALARMQQPTHRDESPLPEPRPGWSTLR
;
A
#
# COMPACT_ATOMS: atom_id res chain seq x y z
N MET A 1 -0.08 27.32 -20.77
CA MET A 1 -1.07 26.38 -20.21
C MET A 1 -0.35 25.47 -19.22
N PRO A 2 -0.34 25.77 -17.91
CA PRO A 2 0.08 24.77 -16.94
C PRO A 2 -1.03 23.72 -16.87
N SER A 3 -0.71 22.48 -17.26
CA SER A 3 -1.61 21.36 -17.04
C SER A 3 -1.80 21.18 -15.55
N ASP A 4 -3.01 21.44 -15.09
CA ASP A 4 -3.55 20.89 -13.85
C ASP A 4 -3.44 19.36 -13.95
N SER A 5 -2.31 18.82 -13.54
CA SER A 5 -2.27 17.47 -12.99
C SER A 5 -3.00 17.56 -11.66
N ALA A 6 -4.33 17.70 -11.76
CA ALA A 6 -5.23 17.70 -10.64
C ALA A 6 -4.95 16.41 -9.89
N THR A 7 -4.23 16.58 -8.78
CA THR A 7 -4.08 15.64 -7.70
C THR A 7 -5.42 14.96 -7.50
N ALA A 8 -5.60 13.78 -8.10
CA ALA A 8 -6.75 12.95 -7.84
C ALA A 8 -6.72 12.71 -6.35
N ALA A 9 -7.65 13.35 -5.65
CA ALA A 9 -7.71 13.42 -4.20
C ALA A 9 -7.33 12.06 -3.64
N ALA A 10 -6.25 12.04 -2.86
CA ALA A 10 -5.61 10.87 -2.28
C ALA A 10 -6.58 10.13 -1.34
N SER A 11 -7.56 9.48 -1.94
CA SER A 11 -8.30 8.38 -1.34
C SER A 11 -7.24 7.33 -1.09
N ALA A 12 -7.09 6.85 0.14
CA ALA A 12 -6.10 5.84 0.45
C ALA A 12 -6.34 4.60 -0.45
N THR A 13 -5.56 4.49 -1.52
CA THR A 13 -5.61 3.38 -2.46
C THR A 13 -4.44 2.46 -2.15
N VAL A 14 -4.72 1.19 -1.88
CA VAL A 14 -3.67 0.19 -1.68
C VAL A 14 -3.32 -0.44 -3.02
N ASP A 15 -2.02 -0.52 -3.32
CA ASP A 15 -1.48 -1.20 -4.51
C ASP A 15 -0.56 -2.35 -4.08
N VAL A 16 -0.92 -3.57 -4.49
CA VAL A 16 -0.24 -4.82 -4.11
C VAL A 16 0.13 -5.61 -5.35
N HIS A 17 1.33 -6.19 -5.34
CA HIS A 17 1.78 -7.11 -6.37
C HIS A 17 2.04 -8.50 -5.79
N SER A 18 1.80 -9.55 -6.58
CA SER A 18 2.33 -10.88 -6.30
C SER A 18 3.88 -10.87 -6.37
N PRO A 19 4.57 -11.81 -5.71
CA PRO A 19 6.03 -11.86 -5.72
C PRO A 19 6.65 -11.93 -7.13
N ASP A 20 5.98 -12.63 -8.05
CA ASP A 20 6.36 -12.79 -9.45
C ASP A 20 5.77 -11.71 -10.37
N ARG A 21 5.09 -10.70 -9.82
CA ARG A 21 4.49 -9.55 -10.53
C ARG A 21 3.38 -9.90 -11.54
N SER A 22 2.95 -11.15 -11.62
CA SER A 22 1.87 -11.59 -12.52
C SER A 22 0.49 -11.06 -12.08
N VAL A 23 0.29 -10.74 -10.81
CA VAL A 23 -0.97 -10.20 -10.30
C VAL A 23 -0.73 -8.85 -9.63
N ARG A 24 -1.52 -7.85 -10.03
CA ARG A 24 -1.62 -6.55 -9.36
C ARG A 24 -3.04 -6.36 -8.84
N ILE A 25 -3.17 -5.95 -7.58
CA ILE A 25 -4.44 -5.62 -6.95
C ILE A 25 -4.40 -4.18 -6.50
N THR A 26 -5.38 -3.40 -6.96
CA THR A 26 -5.65 -2.06 -6.44
C THR A 26 -6.96 -2.09 -5.65
N ALA A 27 -6.95 -1.49 -4.47
CA ALA A 27 -8.12 -1.43 -3.61
C ALA A 27 -8.40 0.01 -3.17
N SER A 28 -9.64 0.47 -3.34
CA SER A 28 -10.09 1.78 -2.90
C SER A 28 -10.48 1.74 -1.43
N ALA A 29 -10.39 2.87 -0.73
CA ALA A 29 -10.90 3.00 0.65
C ALA A 29 -12.40 2.68 0.80
N ARG A 30 -13.16 2.66 -0.31
CA ARG A 30 -14.59 2.30 -0.35
C ARG A 30 -14.83 0.79 -0.48
N GLY A 31 -13.77 0.00 -0.67
CA GLY A 31 -13.85 -1.44 -0.85
C GLY A 31 -13.92 -1.91 -2.30
N ASP A 32 -13.75 -1.01 -3.28
CA ASP A 32 -13.64 -1.41 -4.69
C ASP A 32 -12.29 -2.09 -4.90
N ILE A 33 -12.30 -3.24 -5.58
CA ILE A 33 -11.08 -4.03 -5.86
C ILE A 33 -10.97 -4.23 -7.37
N ALA A 34 -9.85 -3.79 -7.96
CA ALA A 34 -9.49 -4.13 -9.33
C ALA A 34 -8.28 -5.06 -9.34
N VAL A 35 -8.41 -6.17 -10.09
CA VAL A 35 -7.38 -7.20 -10.24
C VAL A 35 -6.90 -7.20 -11.68
N HIS A 36 -5.61 -6.99 -11.86
CA HIS A 36 -4.93 -7.09 -13.14
C HIS A 36 -4.04 -8.32 -13.14
N VAL A 37 -4.18 -9.17 -14.17
CA VAL A 37 -3.37 -10.38 -14.34
C VAL A 37 -2.56 -10.24 -15.62
N HIS A 38 -1.26 -10.44 -15.50
CA HIS A 38 -0.27 -10.48 -16.56
C HIS A 38 0.25 -11.90 -16.72
N ASP A 39 0.71 -12.25 -17.92
CA ASP A 39 1.32 -13.55 -18.22
C ASP A 39 0.49 -14.77 -17.78
N LEU A 40 -0.85 -14.69 -17.93
CA LEU A 40 -1.80 -15.73 -17.51
C LEU A 40 -1.43 -17.13 -18.03
N HIS A 41 -0.81 -17.22 -19.21
CA HIS A 41 -0.32 -18.46 -19.82
C HIS A 41 0.71 -19.23 -18.97
N ARG A 42 1.34 -18.59 -17.97
CA ARG A 42 2.31 -19.23 -17.06
C ARG A 42 1.67 -19.83 -15.82
N HIS A 43 0.38 -19.62 -15.62
CA HIS A 43 -0.35 -20.06 -14.44
C HIS A 43 -1.39 -21.11 -14.79
N ASP A 44 -1.43 -22.18 -13.99
CA ASP A 44 -2.64 -22.99 -13.88
C ASP A 44 -3.68 -22.30 -12.96
N GLU A 45 -4.93 -22.74 -13.04
CA GLU A 45 -6.04 -22.18 -12.24
C GLU A 45 -5.71 -22.14 -10.74
N ARG A 46 -5.11 -23.20 -10.21
CA ARG A 46 -4.82 -23.35 -8.78
C ARG A 46 -3.75 -22.36 -8.32
N SER A 47 -2.71 -22.17 -9.11
CA SER A 47 -1.61 -21.25 -8.84
C SER A 47 -2.09 -19.80 -8.91
N LEU A 48 -2.89 -19.45 -9.93
CA LEU A 48 -3.49 -18.13 -10.07
C LEU A 48 -4.43 -17.79 -8.91
N ALA A 49 -5.35 -18.69 -8.59
CA ALA A 49 -6.29 -18.48 -7.49
C ALA A 49 -5.56 -18.27 -6.15
N ARG A 50 -4.46 -19.01 -5.92
CA ARG A 50 -3.61 -18.84 -4.73
C ARG A 50 -2.95 -17.46 -4.70
N GLN A 51 -2.43 -16.99 -5.83
CA GLN A 51 -1.78 -15.68 -5.92
C GLN A 51 -2.77 -14.53 -5.71
N VAL A 52 -3.92 -14.56 -6.40
CA VAL A 52 -4.97 -13.56 -6.24
C VAL A 52 -5.44 -13.52 -4.78
N ARG A 53 -5.69 -14.68 -4.16
CA ARG A 53 -6.09 -14.76 -2.75
C ARG A 53 -5.02 -14.20 -1.81
N ALA A 54 -3.74 -14.45 -2.08
CA ALA A 54 -2.65 -13.92 -1.26
C ALA A 54 -2.54 -12.39 -1.39
N ALA A 55 -2.59 -11.86 -2.62
CA ALA A 55 -2.56 -10.44 -2.87
C ALA A 55 -3.78 -9.72 -2.27
N ALA A 56 -4.97 -10.31 -2.34
CA ALA A 56 -6.19 -9.74 -1.78
C ALA A 56 -6.12 -9.65 -0.25
N ARG A 57 -5.60 -10.69 0.42
CA ARG A 57 -5.37 -10.67 1.87
C ARG A 57 -4.41 -9.57 2.29
N LEU A 58 -3.34 -9.38 1.53
CA LEU A 58 -2.38 -8.31 1.79
C LEU A 58 -2.99 -6.92 1.59
N ALA A 59 -3.82 -6.75 0.55
CA ALA A 59 -4.54 -5.50 0.31
C ALA A 59 -5.49 -5.18 1.47
N LEU A 60 -6.30 -6.15 1.89
CA LEU A 60 -7.21 -6.00 3.03
C LEU A 60 -6.47 -5.70 4.33
N ALA A 61 -5.36 -6.39 4.60
CA ALA A 61 -4.55 -6.13 5.80
C ALA A 61 -4.02 -4.69 5.82
N ARG A 62 -3.57 -4.16 4.67
CA ARG A 62 -3.11 -2.77 4.56
C ARG A 62 -4.24 -1.74 4.69
N MET A 63 -5.45 -2.06 4.23
CA MET A 63 -6.62 -1.20 4.40
C MET A 63 -7.15 -1.20 5.84
N GLN A 64 -7.01 -2.32 6.55
CA GLN A 64 -7.44 -2.49 7.93
C GLN A 64 -6.41 -1.97 8.94
N GLN A 65 -5.17 -1.73 8.52
CA GLN A 65 -4.21 -1.02 9.37
C GLN A 65 -4.78 0.38 9.63
N PRO A 66 -5.03 0.76 10.89
CA PRO A 66 -5.38 2.14 11.20
C PRO A 66 -4.28 2.99 10.58
N THR A 67 -4.65 3.98 9.77
CA THR A 67 -3.71 4.97 9.24
C THR A 67 -3.01 5.58 10.44
N HIS A 68 -1.85 5.04 10.80
CA HIS A 68 -0.91 5.63 11.75
C HIS A 68 -0.25 6.80 11.02
N ARG A 69 -1.08 7.76 10.62
CA ARG A 69 -0.70 9.14 10.38
C ARG A 69 -0.83 9.86 11.72
N ASP A 70 -0.23 9.29 12.75
CA ASP A 70 0.31 10.10 13.82
C ASP A 70 1.67 10.56 13.32
N GLU A 71 1.76 11.85 13.04
CA GLU A 71 2.98 12.59 13.29
C GLU A 71 3.53 12.14 14.64
N SER A 72 4.52 11.24 14.64
CA SER A 72 5.43 11.21 15.78
C SER A 72 6.30 12.46 15.63
N PRO A 73 6.22 13.44 16.54
CA PRO A 73 7.21 14.50 16.58
C PRO A 73 8.56 13.81 16.73
N LEU A 74 9.50 14.17 15.85
CA LEU A 74 10.91 13.88 16.04
C LEU A 74 11.23 14.08 17.54
N PRO A 75 11.81 13.10 18.26
CA PRO A 75 12.31 13.40 19.59
C PRO A 75 13.36 14.51 19.44
N GLU A 76 13.04 15.70 19.95
CA GLU A 76 13.99 16.81 20.00
C GLU A 76 15.29 16.32 20.66
N PRO A 77 16.46 16.63 20.08
CA PRO A 77 17.72 16.36 20.74
C PRO A 77 17.74 17.17 22.04
N ARG A 78 17.67 16.48 23.18
CA ARG A 78 17.72 17.10 24.51
C ARG A 78 18.97 18.00 24.59
N PRO A 79 18.82 19.33 24.75
CA PRO A 79 19.95 20.19 25.02
C PRO A 79 20.33 20.08 26.50
N GLY A 80 21.62 19.95 26.78
CA GLY A 80 22.15 20.25 28.12
C GLY A 80 22.63 19.05 28.93
N TRP A 81 23.71 18.40 28.50
CA TRP A 81 24.75 18.04 29.46
C TRP A 81 25.78 19.18 29.44
N SER A 82 25.49 20.22 30.21
CA SER A 82 26.52 21.17 30.62
C SER A 82 26.20 21.62 32.03
N THR A 83 27.14 21.26 32.90
CA THR A 83 27.52 21.88 34.17
C THR A 83 27.13 21.15 35.45
N LEU A 84 28.14 21.15 36.34
CA LEU A 84 28.20 20.74 37.75
C LEU A 84 28.71 19.29 37.90
N ARG A 85 29.89 19.02 38.46
CA ARG A 85 30.78 19.82 39.30
C ARG A 85 32.14 19.13 39.38
#